data_AF-A0A1Y3QFG2-F1
#
_entry.id   AF-A0A1Y3QFG2-F1
#
_cell.length_a   1.000
_cell.length_b   1.000
_cell.length_c   1.000
_cell.angle_alpha   90.00
_cell.angle_beta   90.00
_cell.angle_gamma   90.00
#
_symmetry.space_group_name_H-M   'P 1'
#
loop_
_entity.id
_entity.type
_entity.pdbx_description
1 polymer ?
#
loop_
_entity_poly.entity_id
_entity_poly.type
_entity_poly.pdbx_seq_one_letter_code
_entity_poly.pdbx_strand_id
1 'polypeptide(L)'
;MDRASSDLERILCHGCWERPSDKEAVYTELEPGRRWGIRVVLYVDEARVEALDSASPATYRPPRRYVTTVRPPTWWERLRGITFGHKLEQAVADKRRVAAEEERRKE
;
A
#
# COMPACT_ATOMS: atom_id res chain seq x y z
N MET A 1 1.63 15.18 -18.28
CA MET A 1 1.97 14.40 -17.07
C MET A 1 0.70 14.26 -16.27
N ASP A 2 0.10 13.07 -16.30
CA ASP A 2 -1.16 12.78 -15.61
C ASP A 2 -1.00 12.95 -14.10
N ARG A 3 -1.84 13.79 -13.46
CA ARG A 3 -1.82 14.05 -12.01
C ARG A 3 -1.78 12.77 -11.17
N ALA A 4 -2.46 11.71 -11.63
CA ALA A 4 -2.49 10.43 -10.95
C ALA A 4 -1.13 9.74 -10.85
N SER A 5 -0.26 9.89 -11.86
CA SER A 5 1.10 9.34 -11.84
C SER A 5 1.95 10.06 -10.79
N SER A 6 1.86 11.39 -10.75
CA SER A 6 2.61 12.21 -9.78
C SER A 6 2.15 11.98 -8.34
N ASP A 7 0.87 11.72 -8.10
CA ASP A 7 0.36 11.37 -6.77
C ASP A 7 0.91 10.02 -6.30
N LEU A 8 0.96 9.01 -7.18
CA LEU A 8 1.51 7.69 -6.84
C LEU A 8 3.00 7.76 -6.52
N GLU A 9 3.78 8.47 -7.34
CA GLU A 9 5.21 8.68 -7.12
C GLU A 9 5.47 9.39 -5.78
N ARG A 10 4.63 10.34 -5.39
CA ARG A 10 4.74 11.04 -4.10
C ARG A 10 4.42 10.13 -2.91
N ILE A 11 3.40 9.28 -3.03
CA ILE A 11 2.95 8.40 -1.94
C ILE A 11 3.91 7.20 -1.76
N LEU A 12 4.43 6.67 -2.87
CA LEU A 12 5.18 5.41 -2.96
C LEU A 12 6.62 5.67 -3.46
N CYS A 13 7.42 6.33 -2.62
CA CYS A 13 8.77 6.82 -2.96
C CYS A 13 9.94 6.18 -2.19
N HIS A 14 9.68 5.31 -1.21
CA HIS A 14 10.70 4.73 -0.31
C HIS A 14 11.06 3.27 -0.63
N GLY A 15 10.44 2.68 -1.65
CA GLY A 15 10.50 1.26 -1.95
C GLY A 15 10.79 0.95 -3.41
N CYS A 16 10.63 -0.33 -3.75
CA CYS A 16 10.87 -0.84 -5.09
C CYS A 16 9.57 -1.18 -5.80
N TRP A 17 9.53 -0.93 -7.10
CA TRP A 17 8.44 -1.32 -7.98
C TRP A 17 8.79 -2.59 -8.76
N GLU A 18 7.83 -3.49 -8.84
CA GLU A 18 7.86 -4.72 -9.62
C GLU A 18 6.59 -4.80 -10.45
N ARG A 19 6.69 -5.30 -11.69
CA ARG A 19 5.53 -5.47 -12.58
C ARG A 19 5.37 -6.96 -12.94
N PRO A 20 4.76 -7.76 -12.05
CA PRO A 20 4.64 -9.20 -12.27
C PRO A 20 3.73 -9.59 -13.44
N SER A 21 2.78 -8.74 -13.81
CA SER A 21 1.88 -8.94 -14.95
C SER A 21 1.38 -7.61 -15.50
N ASP A 22 0.82 -7.61 -16.71
CA ASP A 22 0.28 -6.40 -17.31
C ASP A 22 -0.89 -5.76 -16.54
N LYS A 23 -1.56 -6.57 -15.70
CA LYS A 23 -2.73 -6.14 -14.91
C LYS A 23 -2.40 -5.75 -13.47
N GLU A 24 -1.14 -5.86 -13.05
CA GLU A 24 -0.73 -5.58 -11.68
C GLU A 24 0.66 -4.96 -11.60
N ALA A 25 0.79 -3.99 -10.69
CA ALA A 25 2.07 -3.46 -10.26
C ALA A 25 2.19 -3.64 -8.76
N VAL A 26 3.31 -4.16 -8.31
CA VAL A 26 3.61 -4.38 -6.89
C VAL A 26 4.67 -3.38 -6.48
N TYR A 27 4.43 -2.72 -5.36
CA TYR A 27 5.38 -1.83 -4.72
C TYR A 27 5.66 -2.33 -3.32
N THR A 28 6.93 -2.42 -2.95
CA THR A 28 7.35 -2.96 -1.66
C THR A 28 8.28 -1.97 -0.96
N GLU A 29 7.91 -1.56 0.25
CA GLU A 29 8.77 -0.82 1.18
C GLU A 29 9.20 -1.77 2.28
N LEU A 30 10.45 -2.17 2.27
CA LEU A 30 11.08 -2.91 3.35
C LEU A 30 12.48 -2.35 3.54
N GLU A 31 12.65 -1.55 4.59
CA GLU A 31 13.96 -0.95 4.88
C GLU A 31 14.96 -2.03 5.33
N PRO A 32 16.25 -1.91 4.97
CA PRO A 32 17.28 -2.83 5.45
C PRO A 32 17.32 -2.89 6.97
N GLY A 33 17.28 -4.10 7.53
CA GLY A 33 17.29 -4.32 8.97
C GLY A 33 15.92 -4.20 9.66
N ARG A 34 14.86 -3.83 8.93
CA ARG A 34 13.49 -3.88 9.43
C ARG A 34 12.85 -5.23 9.12
N ARG A 35 12.06 -5.74 10.06
CA ARG A 35 11.24 -6.94 9.83
C ARG A 35 9.92 -6.59 9.18
N TRP A 36 9.34 -5.45 9.53
CA TRP A 36 8.06 -5.01 9.01
C TRP A 36 8.21 -3.90 7.98
N GLY A 37 7.31 -3.91 7.00
CA GLY A 37 7.24 -2.94 5.93
C GLY A 37 5.83 -2.86 5.35
N ILE A 38 5.69 -2.31 4.15
CA ILE A 38 4.43 -2.32 3.43
C ILE A 38 4.58 -2.90 2.01
N ARG A 39 3.49 -3.47 1.51
CA ARG A 39 3.35 -3.88 0.12
C ARG A 39 2.06 -3.28 -0.44
N VAL A 40 2.16 -2.62 -1.57
CA VAL A 40 1.01 -2.09 -2.32
C VAL A 40 0.91 -2.84 -3.63
N VAL A 41 -0.21 -3.50 -3.85
CA VAL A 41 -0.54 -4.12 -5.14
C VAL A 41 -1.57 -3.24 -5.81
N LEU A 42 -1.19 -2.61 -6.92
CA LEU A 42 -2.10 -1.88 -7.79
C LEU A 42 -2.67 -2.85 -8.82
N TYR A 43 -3.99 -3.01 -8.83
CA TYR A 43 -4.75 -3.66 -9.89
C TYR A 43 -5.35 -2.61 -10.82
N VAL A 44 -5.98 -3.08 -11.90
CA VAL A 44 -6.65 -2.20 -12.89
C VAL A 44 -7.69 -1.28 -12.25
N ASP A 45 -8.45 -1.79 -11.28
CA ASP A 45 -9.60 -1.12 -10.69
C ASP A 45 -9.51 -0.91 -9.18
N GLU A 46 -8.51 -1.43 -8.48
CA GLU A 46 -8.34 -1.24 -7.04
C GLU A 46 -6.87 -1.32 -6.63
N ALA A 47 -6.56 -0.93 -5.39
CA ALA A 47 -5.27 -1.19 -4.79
C ALA A 47 -5.42 -1.98 -3.49
N ARG A 48 -4.45 -2.83 -3.20
CA ARG A 48 -4.36 -3.57 -1.96
C ARG A 48 -3.11 -3.14 -1.22
N VAL A 49 -3.29 -2.57 -0.04
CA VAL A 49 -2.20 -2.09 0.83
C VAL A 49 -2.07 -3.04 2.01
N GLU A 50 -0.88 -3.58 2.18
CA GLU A 50 -0.56 -4.59 3.19
C GLU A 50 0.61 -4.14 4.06
N ALA A 51 0.52 -4.36 5.36
CA ALA A 51 1.69 -4.40 6.23
C ALA A 51 2.32 -5.80 6.10
N LEU A 52 3.58 -5.84 5.68
CA LEU A 52 4.33 -7.04 5.35
C LEU A 52 5.31 -7.37 6.48
N ASP A 53 5.29 -8.61 6.97
CA ASP A 53 6.38 -9.17 7.79
C ASP A 53 7.32 -9.94 6.84
N SER A 54 8.57 -9.53 6.74
CA SER A 54 9.59 -10.11 5.85
C SER A 54 9.88 -11.58 6.14
N ALA A 55 9.56 -12.07 7.35
CA ALA A 55 9.68 -13.47 7.71
C ALA A 55 8.46 -14.32 7.33
N SER A 56 7.37 -13.72 6.82
CA SER A 56 6.17 -14.46 6.45
C SER A 56 6.31 -15.10 5.07
N PRO A 57 5.85 -16.35 4.88
CA PRO A 57 5.86 -17.01 3.57
C PRO A 57 4.90 -16.30 2.60
N ALA A 58 5.20 -16.35 1.30
CA ALA A 58 4.41 -15.72 0.24
C ALA A 58 2.93 -16.17 0.20
N THR A 59 2.62 -17.34 0.77
CA THR A 59 1.27 -17.92 0.88
C THR A 59 0.50 -17.43 2.11
N TYR A 60 1.11 -16.63 2.98
CA TYR A 60 0.46 -16.12 4.19
C TYR A 60 -0.68 -15.15 3.83
N ARG A 61 -1.87 -15.41 4.39
CA ARG A 61 -3.02 -14.52 4.25
C ARG A 61 -3.10 -13.60 5.48
N PRO A 62 -2.70 -12.32 5.36
CA PRO A 62 -2.65 -11.44 6.52
C PRO A 62 -4.04 -11.21 7.12
N PRO A 63 -4.17 -11.17 8.46
CA PRO A 63 -5.36 -10.69 9.15
C PRO A 63 -5.81 -9.30 8.67
N ARG A 64 -7.11 -9.00 8.81
CA ARG A 64 -7.71 -7.71 8.38
C ARG A 64 -6.99 -6.46 8.91
N ARG A 65 -6.28 -6.56 10.05
CA ARG A 65 -5.47 -5.46 10.60
C ARG A 65 -4.34 -5.06 9.65
N TYR A 66 -3.75 -6.01 8.94
CA TYR A 66 -2.58 -5.79 8.10
C TYR A 66 -2.94 -5.49 6.64
N VAL A 67 -4.17 -5.79 6.19
CA VAL A 67 -4.58 -5.55 4.79
C VAL A 67 -5.73 -4.54 4.68
N THR A 68 -5.66 -3.66 3.69
CA THR A 68 -6.75 -2.76 3.32
C THR A 68 -6.86 -2.72 1.80
N THR A 69 -8.07 -2.95 1.27
CA THR A 69 -8.36 -2.75 -0.16
C THR A 69 -8.91 -1.34 -0.38
N VAL A 70 -8.22 -0.57 -1.20
CA VAL A 70 -8.59 0.78 -1.62
C VAL A 70 -9.30 0.68 -2.96
N ARG A 71 -10.59 0.99 -2.95
CA ARG A 71 -11.42 1.03 -4.15
C ARG A 71 -11.51 2.45 -4.72
N PRO A 72 -11.87 2.60 -6.01
CA PRO A 72 -12.08 3.90 -6.63
C PRO A 72 -13.10 4.73 -5.83
N PRO A 73 -12.98 6.06 -5.85
CA PRO A 73 -13.93 6.91 -5.16
C PRO A 73 -15.31 6.80 -5.82
N THR A 74 -16.33 6.62 -4.99
CA THR A 74 -17.74 6.69 -5.35
C THR A 74 -18.10 8.08 -5.88
N TRP A 75 -19.26 8.19 -6.53
CA TRP A 75 -19.73 9.47 -7.07
C TRP A 75 -19.81 10.58 -6.00
N TRP A 76 -20.28 10.26 -4.79
CA TRP A 76 -20.33 11.19 -3.66
C TRP A 76 -18.95 11.56 -3.11
N GLU A 77 -18.01 10.61 -3.05
CA GLU A 77 -16.62 10.88 -2.67
C GLU A 77 -15.97 11.85 -3.67
N ARG A 78 -16.18 11.64 -4.97
CA ARG A 78 -15.70 12.54 -6.02
C ARG A 78 -16.30 13.95 -5.89
N LEU A 79 -17.60 14.05 -5.59
CA LEU A 79 -18.27 15.34 -5.37
C LEU A 79 -17.67 16.11 -4.18
N ARG A 80 -17.11 15.40 -3.18
CA ARG A 80 -16.37 15.96 -2.04
C ARG A 80 -14.88 16.19 -2.32
N GLY A 81 -14.42 15.99 -3.56
CA GLY A 81 -13.01 16.12 -3.93
C GLY A 81 -12.11 14.96 -3.46
N ILE A 82 -12.68 13.84 -2.99
CA ILE A 82 -11.90 12.68 -2.56
C ILE A 82 -11.46 11.91 -3.81
N THR A 83 -10.15 11.81 -3.99
CA THR A 83 -9.52 11.08 -5.09
C THR A 83 -9.07 9.69 -4.66
N PHE A 84 -8.76 8.84 -5.63
CA PHE A 84 -8.12 7.55 -5.36
C PHE A 84 -6.77 7.73 -4.64
N GLY A 85 -5.96 8.71 -5.06
CA GLY A 85 -4.69 9.05 -4.42
C GLY A 85 -4.86 9.38 -2.94
N HIS A 86 -5.87 10.16 -2.56
CA HIS A 86 -6.16 10.48 -1.16
C HIS A 86 -6.48 9.23 -0.33
N LYS A 87 -7.31 8.33 -0.87
CA LYS A 87 -7.65 7.06 -0.19
C LYS A 87 -6.44 6.14 -0.07
N LEU A 88 -5.60 6.11 -1.10
CA LEU A 88 -4.37 5.33 -1.12
C LEU A 88 -3.35 5.86 -0.11
N GLU A 89 -3.13 7.18 -0.09
CA GLU A 89 -2.25 7.86 0.87
C GLU A 89 -2.66 7.53 2.31
N GLN A 90 -3.96 7.63 2.62
CA GLN A 90 -4.48 7.27 3.93
C GLN A 90 -4.22 5.80 4.29
N ALA A 91 -4.49 4.88 3.36
CA ALA A 91 -4.26 3.46 3.59
C ALA A 91 -2.77 3.11 3.77
N VAL A 92 -1.90 3.73 2.98
CA VAL A 92 -0.44 3.59 3.07
C VAL A 92 0.07 4.11 4.41
N ALA A 93 -0.34 5.31 4.82
CA ALA A 93 0.03 5.87 6.11
C ALA A 93 -0.42 4.98 7.29
N ASP A 94 -1.65 4.46 7.22
CA ASP A 94 -2.16 3.52 8.21
C ASP A 94 -1.34 2.23 8.28
N LYS A 95 -0.98 1.63 7.13
CA LYS A 95 -0.18 0.39 7.13
C LYS A 95 1.27 0.63 7.55
N ARG A 96 1.88 1.77 7.22
CA ARG A 96 3.20 2.16 7.76
C ARG A 96 3.16 2.27 9.28
N ARG A 97 2.10 2.85 9.85
CA ARG A 97 1.92 2.90 11.31
C ARG A 97 1.80 1.50 11.91
N VAL A 98 1.00 0.61 11.31
CA VAL A 98 0.89 -0.77 11.78
C VAL A 98 2.22 -1.52 11.71
N ALA A 99 2.98 -1.35 10.62
CA ALA A 99 4.32 -1.93 10.49
C ALA A 99 5.27 -1.43 11.61
N ALA A 100 5.26 -0.13 11.90
CA ALA A 100 6.07 0.46 12.96
C ALA A 100 5.64 -0.02 14.37
N GLU A 101 4.34 -0.21 14.61
CA GLU A 101 3.82 -0.78 15.85
C GLU A 101 4.28 -2.23 16.07
N GLU A 102 4.22 -3.06 15.02
CA GLU A 102 4.62 -4.46 15.12
C GLU A 102 6.14 -4.65 15.19
N GLU A 103 6.92 -3.74 14.60
CA GLU A 103 8.38 -3.71 14.77
C GLU A 103 8.73 -3.51 16.26
N ARG A 104 8.15 -2.49 16.89
CA ARG A 104 8.36 -2.17 18.32
C ARG A 104 7.89 -3.26 19.28
N ARG A 105 6.94 -4.10 18.85
CA ARG A 105 6.42 -5.20 19.66
C ARG A 105 7.37 -6.42 19.67
N LYS A 106 8.22 -6.54 18.65
CA LYS A 106 9.15 -7.65 18.48
C LYS A 106 10.59 -7.31 18.90
N GLU A 107 10.89 -6.05 19.17
CA GLU A 107 12.04 -5.60 19.99
C GLU A 107 11.80 -5.86 21.48
#